data_AF-A0A1B9MU44-F1
#
_entry.id   AF-A0A1B9MU44-F1
#
_cell.length_a   1.000
_cell.length_b   1.000
_cell.length_c   1.000
_cell.angle_alpha   90.00
_cell.angle_beta   90.00
_cell.angle_gamma   90.00
#
_symmetry.space_group_name_H-M   'P 1'
#
loop_
_entity.id
_entity.type
_entity.pdbx_description
1 polymer ?
#
loop_
_entity_poly.entity_id
_entity_poly.type
_entity_poly.pdbx_seq_one_letter_code
_entity_poly.pdbx_strand_id
1 'polypeptide(L)'
;MNKIGKDELIVNSILDELLNDRLEYYKNNLSNSSEPTNSDDPYARARSIIAKLSDKDQEKIFNFLRIVMIDTMSTIFGTIDGSCFPPNISGDFILEYDGDEIQGSLQDELIAKAEEIGVYN
;
A
#
# COMPACT_ATOMS: atom_id res chain seq x y z
N MET A 1 12.90 26.56 2.75
CA MET A 1 12.17 25.34 2.35
C MET A 1 13.21 24.27 2.11
N ASN A 2 13.22 23.20 2.89
CA ASN A 2 14.04 22.03 2.56
C ASN A 2 13.51 21.44 1.26
N LYS A 3 14.41 21.09 0.35
CA LYS A 3 14.07 20.38 -0.88
C LYS A 3 13.80 18.93 -0.49
N ILE A 4 12.58 18.45 -0.73
CA ILE A 4 12.19 17.04 -0.56
C ILE A 4 13.12 16.17 -1.42
N GLY A 5 13.58 15.06 -0.87
CA GLY A 5 14.40 14.07 -1.58
C GLY A 5 13.63 13.41 -2.73
N LYS A 6 14.31 12.90 -3.76
CA LYS A 6 13.63 12.22 -4.89
C LYS A 6 13.00 10.90 -4.44
N ASP A 7 13.67 10.19 -3.54
CA ASP A 7 13.19 9.05 -2.77
C ASP A 7 11.90 9.37 -2.00
N GLU A 8 11.92 10.40 -1.16
CA GLU A 8 10.75 10.85 -0.37
C GLU A 8 9.58 11.25 -1.29
N LEU A 9 9.85 11.97 -2.38
CA LEU A 9 8.84 12.35 -3.37
C LEU A 9 8.15 11.11 -3.99
N ILE A 10 8.93 10.10 -4.35
CA ILE A 10 8.44 8.88 -5.00
C ILE A 10 7.63 8.05 -4.02
N VAL A 11 8.13 7.88 -2.80
CA VAL A 11 7.42 7.17 -1.72
C VAL A 11 6.07 7.82 -1.44
N ASN A 12 6.05 9.15 -1.27
CA ASN A 12 4.80 9.88 -1.04
C ASN A 12 3.80 9.69 -2.21
N SER A 13 4.29 9.80 -3.45
CA SER A 13 3.44 9.64 -4.64
C SER A 13 2.85 8.23 -4.74
N ILE A 14 3.64 7.20 -4.44
CA ILE A 14 3.20 5.81 -4.46
C ILE A 14 2.21 5.54 -3.31
N LEU A 15 2.45 6.07 -2.13
CA LEU A 15 1.53 5.94 -0.99
C LEU A 15 0.18 6.57 -1.27
N ASP A 16 0.15 7.74 -1.90
CA ASP A 16 -1.08 8.39 -2.31
C ASP A 16 -1.86 7.50 -3.29
N GLU A 17 -1.21 6.96 -4.32
CA GLU A 17 -1.89 6.04 -5.24
C GLU A 17 -2.41 4.79 -4.51
N LEU A 18 -1.61 4.18 -3.63
CA LEU A 18 -1.99 2.96 -2.93
C LEU A 18 -3.17 3.19 -1.97
N LEU A 19 -3.08 4.19 -1.11
CA LEU A 19 -4.01 4.36 0.01
C LEU A 19 -5.18 5.27 -0.33
N ASN A 20 -4.92 6.40 -1.01
CA ASN A 20 -5.95 7.41 -1.26
C ASN A 20 -6.74 7.10 -2.53
N ASP A 21 -6.14 6.43 -3.51
CA ASP A 21 -6.86 6.05 -4.74
C ASP A 21 -7.31 4.59 -4.71
N ARG A 22 -6.38 3.63 -4.64
CA ARG A 22 -6.71 2.20 -4.83
C ARG A 22 -7.50 1.64 -3.67
N LEU A 23 -7.06 1.83 -2.43
CA LEU A 23 -7.79 1.30 -1.28
C LEU A 23 -9.16 1.96 -1.12
N GLU A 24 -9.25 3.27 -1.32
CA GLU A 24 -10.52 4.00 -1.25
C GLU A 24 -11.48 3.52 -2.36
N TYR A 25 -10.98 3.21 -3.56
CA TYR A 25 -11.77 2.55 -4.59
C TYR A 25 -12.30 1.19 -4.10
N TYR A 26 -11.47 0.33 -3.50
CA TYR A 26 -11.93 -0.94 -2.95
C TYR A 26 -12.97 -0.74 -1.87
N LYS A 27 -12.75 0.19 -0.94
CA LYS A 27 -13.69 0.50 0.14
C LYS A 27 -15.06 0.89 -0.42
N ASN A 28 -15.10 1.83 -1.34
CA ASN A 28 -16.34 2.28 -1.94
C ASN A 28 -17.06 1.17 -2.72
N ASN A 29 -16.32 0.35 -3.47
CA ASN A 29 -16.93 -0.74 -4.24
C ASN A 29 -17.36 -1.92 -3.38
N LEU A 30 -16.65 -2.22 -2.29
CA LEU A 30 -16.93 -3.38 -1.44
C LEU A 30 -18.01 -3.09 -0.38
N SER A 31 -18.15 -1.84 0.04
CA SER A 31 -19.17 -1.39 0.98
C SER A 31 -20.48 -0.97 0.31
N ASN A 32 -20.51 -0.83 -1.02
CA ASN A 32 -21.72 -0.44 -1.74
C ASN A 32 -22.75 -1.58 -1.79
N SER A 33 -23.81 -1.44 -1.00
CA SER A 33 -24.91 -2.41 -0.90
C SER A 33 -25.85 -2.44 -2.12
N SER A 34 -25.74 -1.46 -3.03
CA SER A 34 -26.49 -1.46 -4.30
C SER A 34 -25.85 -2.33 -5.39
N GLU A 35 -24.59 -2.72 -5.22
CA GLU A 35 -23.88 -3.57 -6.18
C GLU A 35 -24.27 -5.06 -6.04
N PRO A 36 -24.26 -5.84 -7.13
CA PRO A 36 -24.58 -7.26 -7.08
C PRO A 36 -23.62 -8.04 -6.17
N THR A 37 -24.20 -8.84 -5.28
CA THR A 37 -23.49 -9.75 -4.35
C THR A 37 -23.65 -11.22 -4.73
N ASN A 38 -24.46 -11.53 -5.73
CA ASN A 38 -24.84 -12.87 -6.17
C ASN A 38 -24.13 -13.32 -7.46
N SER A 39 -22.98 -12.73 -7.75
CA SER A 39 -22.09 -13.12 -8.85
C SER A 39 -20.90 -13.95 -8.31
N ASP A 40 -20.26 -14.71 -9.20
CA ASP A 40 -19.11 -15.56 -8.89
C ASP A 40 -17.75 -14.85 -9.04
N ASP A 41 -17.76 -13.56 -9.38
CA ASP A 41 -16.52 -12.78 -9.45
C ASP A 41 -15.95 -12.47 -8.04
N PRO A 42 -14.63 -12.26 -7.93
CA PRO A 42 -13.98 -11.99 -6.65
C PRO A 42 -14.57 -10.79 -5.87
N TYR A 43 -15.03 -9.75 -6.58
CA TYR A 43 -15.61 -8.57 -5.95
C TYR A 43 -16.98 -8.88 -5.36
N ALA A 44 -17.86 -9.58 -6.09
CA ALA A 44 -19.17 -9.97 -5.60
C ALA A 44 -19.07 -10.86 -4.35
N ARG A 45 -18.12 -11.82 -4.34
CA ARG A 45 -17.86 -12.66 -3.17
C ARG A 45 -17.40 -11.85 -1.97
N ALA A 46 -16.43 -10.95 -2.15
CA ALA A 46 -15.96 -10.07 -1.08
C ALA A 46 -17.07 -9.13 -0.58
N ARG A 47 -17.80 -8.46 -1.48
CA ARG A 47 -18.97 -7.62 -1.16
C ARG A 47 -20.00 -8.36 -0.33
N SER A 48 -20.33 -9.61 -0.69
CA SER A 48 -21.34 -10.41 0.02
C SER A 48 -20.98 -10.68 1.50
N ILE A 49 -19.71 -10.53 1.86
CA ILE A 49 -19.20 -10.63 3.24
C ILE A 49 -19.16 -9.24 3.87
N ILE A 50 -18.50 -8.28 3.22
CA ILE A 50 -18.28 -6.92 3.73
C ILE A 50 -19.60 -6.20 3.99
N ALA A 51 -20.57 -6.29 3.08
CA ALA A 51 -21.88 -5.62 3.22
C ALA A 51 -22.73 -6.15 4.40
N LYS A 52 -22.36 -7.28 5.01
CA LYS A 52 -23.02 -7.81 6.22
C LYS A 52 -22.43 -7.27 7.53
N LEU A 53 -21.27 -6.64 7.46
CA LEU A 53 -20.57 -6.08 8.60
C LEU A 53 -21.09 -4.66 8.90
N SER A 54 -21.02 -4.26 10.17
CA SER A 54 -21.24 -2.86 10.56
C SER A 54 -20.15 -1.97 9.97
N ASP A 55 -20.42 -0.68 9.76
CA ASP A 55 -19.42 0.27 9.24
C ASP A 55 -18.13 0.26 10.07
N LYS A 56 -18.25 0.14 11.40
CA LYS A 56 -17.11 0.03 12.33
C LYS A 56 -16.30 -1.25 12.12
N ASP A 57 -16.95 -2.37 11.78
CA ASP A 57 -16.23 -3.62 11.52
C ASP A 57 -15.64 -3.65 10.12
N GLN A 58 -16.29 -3.03 9.13
CA GLN A 58 -15.72 -2.82 7.80
C GLN A 58 -14.45 -1.97 7.90
N GLU A 59 -14.47 -0.88 8.67
CA GLU A 59 -13.32 -0.02 8.90
C GLU A 59 -12.11 -0.80 9.45
N LYS A 60 -12.32 -1.70 10.42
CA LYS A 60 -11.25 -2.57 10.94
C LYS A 60 -10.63 -3.45 9.85
N ILE A 61 -11.45 -3.99 8.95
CA ILE A 61 -10.95 -4.80 7.82
C ILE A 61 -10.13 -3.94 6.87
N PHE A 62 -10.62 -2.76 6.48
CA PHE A 62 -9.87 -1.87 5.59
C PHE A 62 -8.59 -1.35 6.23
N ASN A 63 -8.57 -1.08 7.53
CA ASN A 63 -7.35 -0.72 8.26
C ASN A 63 -6.33 -1.86 8.25
N PHE A 64 -6.77 -3.11 8.41
CA PHE A 64 -5.87 -4.26 8.24
C PHE A 64 -5.34 -4.37 6.79
N LEU A 65 -6.17 -4.10 5.78
CA LEU A 65 -5.71 -4.08 4.39
C LEU A 65 -4.68 -2.97 4.12
N ARG A 66 -4.78 -1.80 4.78
CA ARG A 66 -3.74 -0.76 4.73
C ARG A 66 -2.39 -1.33 5.16
N ILE A 67 -2.36 -2.04 6.30
CA ILE A 67 -1.14 -2.69 6.80
C ILE A 67 -0.59 -3.67 5.77
N VAL A 68 -1.43 -4.56 5.23
CA VAL A 68 -1.00 -5.53 4.21
C VAL A 68 -0.39 -4.85 2.98
N MET A 69 -0.98 -3.74 2.51
CA MET A 69 -0.45 -2.97 1.38
C MET A 69 0.92 -2.36 1.69
N ILE A 70 1.09 -1.79 2.89
CA ILE A 70 2.38 -1.23 3.33
C ILE A 70 3.44 -2.32 3.50
N ASP A 71 3.12 -3.45 4.15
CA ASP A 71 4.08 -4.54 4.35
C ASP A 71 4.54 -5.14 3.03
N THR A 72 3.62 -5.25 2.07
CA THR A 72 3.94 -5.71 0.71
C THR A 72 4.90 -4.75 0.03
N MET A 73 4.62 -3.44 0.06
CA MET A 73 5.49 -2.45 -0.57
C MET A 73 6.83 -2.33 0.17
N SER A 74 6.84 -2.41 1.50
CA SER A 74 8.04 -2.42 2.34
C SER A 74 8.96 -3.59 1.99
N THR A 75 8.39 -4.77 1.70
CA THR A 75 9.19 -5.92 1.23
C THR A 75 9.86 -5.63 -0.11
N ILE A 76 9.13 -5.00 -1.05
CA ILE A 76 9.66 -4.65 -2.39
C ILE A 76 10.74 -3.58 -2.26
N PHE A 77 10.46 -2.48 -1.57
CA PHE A 77 11.43 -1.39 -1.38
C PHE A 77 12.64 -1.85 -0.59
N GLY A 78 12.47 -2.63 0.48
CA GLY A 78 13.61 -3.19 1.20
C GLY A 78 14.45 -4.12 0.34
N THR A 79 13.83 -4.84 -0.61
CA THR A 79 14.58 -5.66 -1.57
C THR A 79 15.40 -4.79 -2.52
N ILE A 80 14.83 -3.69 -2.99
CA ILE A 80 15.51 -2.73 -3.88
C ILE A 80 16.63 -1.98 -3.15
N ASP A 81 16.40 -1.59 -1.90
CA ASP A 81 17.37 -0.90 -1.04
C ASP A 81 18.48 -1.84 -0.52
N GLY A 82 18.31 -3.16 -0.65
CA GLY A 82 19.24 -4.15 -0.12
C GLY A 82 19.15 -4.35 1.40
N SER A 83 18.04 -3.96 2.03
CA SER A 83 17.73 -4.20 3.45
C SER A 83 16.85 -5.45 3.68
N CYS A 84 16.22 -5.97 2.62
CA CYS A 84 15.46 -7.22 2.62
C CYS A 84 16.03 -8.21 1.60
N PHE A 85 16.13 -9.49 1.97
CA PHE A 85 16.79 -10.51 1.16
C PHE A 85 15.84 -11.68 0.83
N PRO A 86 14.97 -11.55 -0.19
CA PRO A 86 14.17 -12.65 -0.69
C PRO A 86 15.03 -13.85 -1.11
N PRO A 87 14.54 -15.08 -0.97
CA PRO A 87 15.30 -16.27 -1.33
C PRO A 87 15.54 -16.35 -2.84
N ASN A 88 16.68 -16.92 -3.23
CA ASN A 88 17.09 -17.20 -4.62
C ASN A 88 17.44 -15.98 -5.49
N ILE A 89 17.58 -14.79 -4.90
CA ILE A 89 18.19 -13.62 -5.55
C ILE A 89 19.41 -13.17 -4.72
N SER A 90 20.48 -12.75 -5.38
CA SER A 90 21.77 -12.47 -4.73
C SER A 90 22.57 -11.38 -5.43
N GLY A 91 21.90 -10.39 -6.00
CA GLY A 91 22.52 -9.24 -6.66
C GLY A 91 21.87 -7.94 -6.20
N ASP A 92 22.54 -6.84 -6.53
CA ASP A 92 22.07 -5.50 -6.18
C ASP A 92 21.04 -5.01 -7.21
N PHE A 93 20.05 -4.25 -6.72
CA PHE A 93 19.14 -3.51 -7.59
C PHE A 93 19.62 -2.06 -7.72
N ILE A 94 19.48 -1.52 -8.92
CA ILE A 94 19.67 -0.10 -9.19
C ILE A 94 18.33 0.42 -9.69
N LEU A 95 17.83 1.47 -9.03
CA LEU A 95 16.60 2.13 -9.40
C LEU A 95 16.88 3.61 -9.64
N GLU A 96 16.66 4.07 -10.86
CA GLU A 96 16.88 5.46 -11.22
C GLU A 96 15.55 6.18 -11.50
N TYR A 97 15.47 7.43 -11.07
CA TYR A 97 14.40 8.35 -11.46
C TYR A 97 15.00 9.68 -11.92
N ASP A 98 14.75 10.01 -13.19
CA ASP A 98 15.28 11.23 -13.81
C ASP A 98 16.82 11.28 -13.69
N GLY A 99 17.47 10.16 -13.98
CA GLY A 99 18.94 10.00 -14.01
C GLY A 99 19.64 9.93 -12.66
N ASP A 100 18.91 10.04 -11.54
CA ASP A 100 19.46 9.89 -10.20
C ASP A 100 19.07 8.54 -9.61
N GLU A 101 20.02 7.84 -9.01
CA GLU A 101 19.75 6.67 -8.17
C GLU A 101 18.92 7.10 -6.94
N ILE A 102 17.84 6.38 -6.67
CA ILE A 102 16.88 6.69 -5.60
C ILE A 102 16.77 5.58 -4.56
N GLN A 103 17.41 4.43 -4.78
CA GLN A 103 17.43 3.33 -3.82
C GLN A 103 18.39 3.59 -2.65
N GLY A 104 18.10 2.97 -1.51
CA GLY A 104 18.90 3.03 -0.28
C GLY A 104 18.12 3.54 0.94
N SER A 105 16.96 4.16 0.73
CA SER A 105 16.10 4.75 1.77
C SER A 105 14.60 4.56 1.52
N LEU A 106 14.18 3.95 0.41
CA LEU A 106 12.77 3.86 0.01
C LEU A 106 11.91 3.16 1.06
N GLN A 107 12.43 2.09 1.68
CA GLN A 107 11.74 1.36 2.73
C GLN A 107 11.57 2.19 3.99
N ASP A 108 12.63 2.88 4.41
CA ASP A 108 12.63 3.70 5.63
C ASP A 108 11.67 4.89 5.47
N GLU A 109 11.73 5.57 4.33
CA GLU A 109 10.80 6.65 3.97
C GLU A 109 9.35 6.15 3.95
N LEU A 110 9.09 4.95 3.40
CA LEU A 110 7.75 4.35 3.36
C LEU A 110 7.21 4.09 4.77
N ILE A 111 8.02 3.47 5.63
CA ILE A 111 7.64 3.13 7.00
C ILE A 111 7.40 4.42 7.81
N ALA A 112 8.32 5.39 7.72
CA ALA A 112 8.19 6.66 8.41
C ALA A 112 6.89 7.38 8.01
N LYS A 113 6.57 7.39 6.72
CA LYS A 113 5.35 8.02 6.24
C LYS A 113 4.09 7.24 6.66
N ALA A 114 4.13 5.91 6.64
CA ALA A 114 3.05 5.06 7.10
C ALA A 114 2.75 5.26 8.60
N GLU A 115 3.78 5.45 9.43
CA GLU A 115 3.64 5.82 10.84
C GLU A 115 3.02 7.21 11.01
N GLU A 116 3.48 8.21 10.25
CA GLU A 116 2.97 9.59 10.30
C GLU A 116 1.46 9.65 10.02
N ILE A 117 0.99 8.90 9.02
CA ILE A 117 -0.43 8.86 8.63
C ILE A 117 -1.25 7.83 9.43
N GLY A 118 -0.63 7.21 10.45
CA GLY A 118 -1.27 6.31 11.39
C GLY A 118 -1.76 5.00 10.80
N VAL A 119 -1.02 4.39 9.85
CA VAL A 119 -1.38 3.06 9.32
C VAL A 119 -1.40 1.99 10.42
N TYR A 120 -0.53 2.13 11.41
CA TYR A 120 -0.35 1.15 12.48
C TYR A 120 -1.16 1.45 13.77
N ASN A 121 -2.01 2.48 13.75
CA ASN A 121 -2.79 2.94 14.91
C ASN A 121 -4.27 2.56 14.84
#